data_AF-A0A841ISQ6-F1
#
_entry.id   AF-A0A841ISQ6-F1
#
_cell.length_a   1.000
_cell.length_b   1.000
_cell.length_c   1.000
_cell.angle_alpha   90.00
_cell.angle_beta   90.00
_cell.angle_gamma   90.00
#
_symmetry.space_group_name_H-M   'P 1'
#
loop_
_entity.id
_entity.type
_entity.pdbx_description
1 polymer ?
#
loop_
_entity_poly.entity_id
_entity_poly.type
_entity_poly.pdbx_seq_one_letter_code
_entity_poly.pdbx_strand_id
1 'polypeptide(L)'
;MHLPEVLEETGMTVTPLRLTGVHKNMKRDVLTLAFLSDSLSGEPAPTDEVTDAVRLARDEVARRVPPMRALRVFDALDQLHPPVRAHDGHRLLGAGVS
;
A
#
# COMPACT_ATOMS: atom_id res chain seq x y z
N MET A 1 2.02 18.45 -1.06
CA MET A 1 2.20 17.80 0.26
C MET A 1 3.18 16.67 0.03
N HIS A 2 4.40 16.73 0.56
CA HIS A 2 5.35 15.62 0.48
C HIS A 2 5.13 14.73 1.71
N LEU A 3 5.38 13.42 1.59
CA LEU A 3 5.29 12.46 2.71
C LEU A 3 6.71 12.21 3.25
N PRO A 4 7.13 12.84 4.37
CA PRO A 4 8.51 12.77 4.85
C PRO A 4 8.93 11.33 5.20
N GLU A 5 8.00 10.53 5.71
CA GLU A 5 8.19 9.12 6.07
C GLU A 5 8.60 8.25 4.87
N VAL A 6 8.05 8.50 3.67
CA VAL A 6 8.42 7.74 2.46
C VAL A 6 9.87 7.98 2.07
N LEU A 7 10.38 9.19 2.25
CA LEU A 7 11.78 9.52 1.98
C LEU A 7 12.72 8.81 2.96
N GLU A 8 12.37 8.81 4.24
CA GLU A 8 13.15 8.17 5.31
C GLU A 8 13.21 6.64 5.17
N GLU A 9 12.11 6.01 4.77
CA GLU A 9 12.06 4.55 4.60
C GLU A 9 12.64 4.08 3.26
N THR A 10 12.44 4.81 2.16
CA THR A 10 12.72 4.28 0.81
C THR A 10 13.76 5.06 0.02
N GLY A 11 14.20 6.21 0.53
CA GLY A 11 15.03 7.17 -0.21
C GLY A 11 14.28 7.89 -1.35
N MET A 12 12.98 7.64 -1.52
CA MET A 12 12.18 8.23 -2.60
C MET A 12 11.39 9.44 -2.14
N THR A 13 11.43 10.52 -2.93
CA THR A 13 10.48 11.61 -2.77
C THR A 13 9.25 11.34 -3.62
N VAL A 14 8.07 11.36 -2.99
CA VAL A 14 6.80 11.14 -3.68
C VAL A 14 5.81 12.26 -3.41
N THR A 15 4.92 12.51 -4.36
CA THR A 15 3.73 13.36 -4.16
C THR A 15 2.47 12.52 -4.23
N PRO A 16 1.61 12.49 -3.19
CA PRO A 16 0.34 11.79 -3.22
C PRO A 16 -0.60 12.45 -4.23
N LEU A 17 -1.19 11.63 -5.10
CA LEU A 17 -2.14 12.05 -6.13
C LEU A 17 -3.59 11.81 -5.69
N ARG A 18 -3.90 10.59 -5.24
CA ARG A 18 -5.26 10.23 -4.81
C ARG A 18 -5.29 9.07 -3.84
N LEU A 19 -6.31 9.03 -2.99
CA LEU A 19 -6.66 7.84 -2.21
C LEU A 19 -7.05 6.70 -3.18
N THR A 20 -6.60 5.49 -2.89
CA THR A 20 -6.86 4.29 -3.68
C THR A 20 -7.56 3.19 -2.90
N GLY A 21 -7.56 3.24 -1.58
CA GLY A 21 -8.31 2.31 -0.75
C GLY A 21 -8.17 2.56 0.74
N VAL A 22 -9.12 2.02 1.50
CA VAL A 22 -9.14 2.02 2.96
C VAL A 22 -9.22 0.58 3.44
N HIS A 23 -8.19 0.12 4.15
CA HIS A 23 -8.05 -1.27 4.57
C HIS A 23 -7.99 -1.36 6.09
N LYS A 24 -8.99 -2.02 6.69
CA LYS A 24 -9.13 -2.21 8.14
C LYS A 24 -8.60 -3.59 8.53
N ASN A 25 -7.52 -3.63 9.30
CA ASN A 25 -7.10 -4.85 9.98
C ASN A 25 -7.86 -4.98 11.30
N MET A 26 -8.94 -5.75 11.28
CA MET A 26 -9.86 -5.89 12.42
C MET A 26 -9.28 -6.73 13.56
N LYS A 27 -8.21 -7.50 13.32
CA LYS A 27 -7.53 -8.28 14.38
C LYS A 27 -6.53 -7.43 15.16
N ARG A 28 -6.04 -6.36 14.54
CA ARG A 28 -4.99 -5.48 15.10
C ARG A 28 -5.51 -4.08 15.44
N ASP A 29 -6.78 -3.80 15.17
CA ASP A 29 -7.39 -2.46 15.29
C ASP A 29 -6.59 -1.37 14.55
N VAL A 30 -6.08 -1.70 13.36
CA VAL A 30 -5.28 -0.79 12.53
C VAL A 30 -6.02 -0.44 11.24
N LEU A 31 -6.03 0.85 10.91
CA LEU A 31 -6.47 1.37 9.62
C LEU A 31 -5.26 1.66 8.72
N THR A 32 -5.30 1.22 7.47
CA THR A 32 -4.35 1.65 6.43
C THR A 32 -5.09 2.44 5.36
N LEU A 33 -4.55 3.60 5.02
CA LEU A 33 -4.96 4.41 3.86
C LEU A 33 -3.92 4.22 2.76
N ALA A 34 -4.34 3.75 1.59
CA ALA A 34 -3.45 3.60 0.45
C ALA A 34 -3.59 4.82 -0.47
N PHE A 35 -2.47 5.40 -0.87
CA PHE A 35 -2.42 6.52 -1.81
C PHE A 35 -1.62 6.12 -3.06
N LEU A 36 -2.13 6.48 -4.23
CA LEU A 36 -1.32 6.53 -5.44
C LEU A 36 -0.48 7.80 -5.38
N SER A 37 0.81 7.67 -5.63
CA SER A 37 1.75 8.78 -5.63
C SER A 37 2.55 8.80 -6.92
N ASP A 38 2.92 10.01 -7.34
CA ASP A 38 3.91 10.19 -8.40
C ASP A 38 5.31 10.17 -7.79
N SER A 39 6.25 9.47 -8.42
CA SER A 39 7.65 9.46 -8.01
C SER A 39 8.33 10.70 -8.58
N LEU A 40 8.74 11.62 -7.70
CA LEU A 40 9.36 12.87 -8.13
C LEU A 40 10.85 12.70 -8.47
N SER A 41 11.57 11.88 -7.68
CA SER A 41 12.99 11.57 -7.87
C SER A 41 13.45 10.46 -6.91
N GLY A 42 14.53 9.76 -7.27
CA GLY A 42 15.18 8.74 -6.45
C GLY A 42 15.03 7.32 -6.99
N GLU A 43 16.03 6.48 -6.73
CA GLU A 43 15.96 5.04 -6.92
C GLU A 43 15.71 4.39 -5.56
N PRO A 44 14.86 3.34 -5.48
CA PRO A 44 14.66 2.60 -4.25
C PRO A 44 16.02 2.13 -3.71
N ALA A 45 16.34 2.53 -2.48
CA ALA A 45 17.56 2.12 -1.80
C ALA A 45 17.22 1.67 -0.38
N PRO A 46 17.91 0.66 0.16
CA PRO A 46 17.77 0.31 1.56
C PRO A 46 18.20 1.47 2.46
N THR A 47 17.58 1.55 3.63
CA THR A 47 17.88 2.53 4.69
C THR A 47 18.14 1.78 5.99
N ASP A 48 18.46 2.49 7.07
CA ASP A 48 18.73 1.86 8.37
C ASP A 48 17.52 1.07 8.90
N GLU A 49 16.30 1.42 8.47
CA GLU A 49 15.05 0.74 8.86
C GLU A 49 14.52 -0.21 7.78
N VAL A 50 14.95 -0.04 6.52
CA VAL A 50 14.48 -0.82 5.37
C VAL A 50 15.59 -1.67 4.80
N THR A 51 15.44 -2.98 4.96
CA THR A 51 16.44 -3.98 4.53
C THR A 51 16.52 -4.16 3.02
N ASP A 52 15.44 -3.85 2.28
CA ASP A 52 15.40 -3.91 0.82
C ASP A 52 14.29 -3.01 0.27
N ALA A 53 14.57 -2.29 -0.81
CA ALA A 53 13.64 -1.43 -1.49
C ALA A 53 13.72 -1.71 -3.00
N VAL A 54 12.62 -2.18 -3.58
CA VAL A 54 12.57 -2.63 -4.99
C VAL A 54 11.31 -2.16 -5.69
N ARG A 55 11.40 -1.96 -7.01
CA ARG A 55 10.22 -1.82 -7.87
C ARG A 55 9.73 -3.21 -8.27
N LEU A 56 8.41 -3.41 -8.24
CA LEU A 56 7.77 -4.68 -8.61
C LEU A 56 6.77 -4.45 -9.73
N ALA A 57 6.78 -5.35 -10.71
CA ALA A 57 5.68 -5.50 -11.66
C ALA A 57 4.46 -6.14 -10.98
N ARG A 58 3.28 -5.95 -11.59
CA ARG A 58 2.00 -6.42 -11.03
C ARG A 58 1.97 -7.92 -10.72
N ASP A 59 2.56 -8.74 -11.59
CA ASP A 59 2.63 -10.19 -11.42
C ASP A 59 3.62 -10.59 -10.31
N GLU A 60 4.70 -9.84 -10.12
CA GLU A 60 5.63 -10.04 -9.01
C GLU A 60 4.99 -9.71 -7.66
N VAL A 61 4.13 -8.68 -7.60
CA VAL A 61 3.36 -8.36 -6.38
C VAL A 61 2.51 -9.54 -5.94
N ALA A 62 1.85 -10.23 -6.87
CA ALA A 62 1.03 -11.40 -6.57
C ALA A 62 1.85 -12.56 -5.96
N ARG A 63 3.13 -12.68 -6.31
CA ARG A 63 4.01 -13.76 -5.86
C ARG A 63 4.79 -13.44 -4.59
N ARG A 64 5.25 -12.19 -4.44
CA ARG A 64 6.23 -11.79 -3.41
C ARG A 64 5.60 -11.08 -2.22
N VAL A 65 4.44 -10.46 -2.38
CA VAL A 65 3.84 -9.59 -1.36
C VAL A 65 2.73 -10.35 -0.61
N PRO A 66 2.67 -10.28 0.74
CA PRO A 66 1.61 -10.92 1.51
C PRO A 66 0.20 -10.52 0.99
N PRO A 67 -0.76 -11.46 0.90
CA PRO A 67 -2.01 -11.26 0.16
C PRO A 67 -2.77 -9.97 0.50
N MET A 68 -2.89 -9.64 1.79
CA MET A 68 -3.63 -8.44 2.20
C MET A 68 -2.90 -7.12 1.90
N ARG A 69 -1.57 -7.16 1.77
CA ARG A 69 -0.79 -6.01 1.30
C ARG A 69 -0.83 -5.92 -0.22
N ALA A 70 -0.71 -7.04 -0.93
CA ALA A 70 -0.83 -7.12 -2.39
C ALA A 70 -2.19 -6.59 -2.86
N LEU A 71 -3.28 -6.89 -2.14
CA LEU A 71 -4.61 -6.39 -2.44
C LEU A 71 -4.68 -4.86 -2.51
N ARG A 72 -3.89 -4.14 -1.70
CA ARG A 72 -3.86 -2.67 -1.70
C ARG A 72 -3.33 -2.13 -3.03
N VAL A 73 -2.33 -2.82 -3.58
CA VAL A 73 -1.75 -2.50 -4.90
C VAL A 73 -2.75 -2.79 -5.99
N PHE A 74 -3.42 -3.95 -5.96
CA PHE A 74 -4.44 -4.27 -6.96
C PHE A 74 -5.66 -3.35 -6.88
N ASP A 75 -6.10 -2.96 -5.68
CA ASP A 75 -7.15 -1.96 -5.54
C ASP A 75 -6.74 -0.63 -6.19
N ALA A 76 -5.48 -0.21 -6.02
CA ALA A 76 -4.97 1.01 -6.64
C ALA A 76 -4.91 0.95 -8.18
N LEU A 77 -4.61 -0.22 -8.74
CA LEU A 77 -4.48 -0.44 -10.19
C LEU A 77 -5.83 -0.66 -10.87
N ASP A 78 -6.73 -1.41 -10.22
CA ASP A 78 -7.92 -1.98 -10.87
C ASP A 78 -9.24 -1.31 -10.47
N GLN A 79 -9.28 -0.56 -9.36
CA GLN A 79 -10.52 0.07 -8.89
C GLN A 79 -10.63 1.52 -9.32
N LEU A 80 -11.79 1.87 -9.88
CA LEU A 80 -12.13 3.24 -10.25
C LEU A 80 -12.35 4.12 -9.00
N HIS A 81 -12.94 3.55 -7.95
CA HIS A 81 -13.23 4.23 -6.69
C HIS A 81 -12.54 3.52 -5.52
N PRO A 82 -12.04 4.25 -4.51
CA PRO A 82 -11.35 3.65 -3.36
C PRO A 82 -12.27 2.70 -2.58
N PRO A 83 -12.02 1.38 -2.56
CA PRO A 83 -12.85 0.47 -1.79
C PRO A 83 -12.54 0.61 -0.29
N VAL A 84 -13.54 0.30 0.54
CA VAL A 84 -13.37 0.13 1.99
C VAL A 84 -13.45 -1.36 2.29
N ARG A 85 -12.35 -1.95 2.79
CA ARG A 85 -12.23 -3.39 3.03
C ARG A 85 -11.88 -3.69 4.48
N ALA A 86 -12.47 -4.75 5.04
CA ALA A 86 -12.09 -5.31 6.32
C ALA A 86 -11.33 -6.62 6.12
N HIS A 87 -10.29 -6.87 6.91
CA HIS A 87 -9.50 -8.10 6.86
C HIS A 87 -8.93 -8.47 8.24
N ASP A 88 -8.56 -9.73 8.43
CA ASP A 88 -7.88 -10.22 9.63
C ASP A 88 -6.34 -10.26 9.50
N GLY A 89 -5.82 -9.86 8.33
CA GLY A 89 -4.40 -9.90 7.98
C GLY A 89 -4.05 -11.04 7.02
N HIS A 90 -4.93 -12.02 6.87
CA HIS A 90 -4.76 -13.16 5.96
C HIS A 90 -5.85 -13.19 4.88
N ARG A 91 -7.07 -12.80 5.23
CA ARG A 91 -8.22 -12.81 4.32
C ARG A 91 -9.11 -11.59 4.54
N LEU A 92 -9.91 -11.30 3.52
CA LEU A 92 -11.02 -10.38 3.64
C LEU A 92 -12.08 -10.96 4.58
N LEU A 93 -12.65 -10.07 5.39
CA LEU A 93 -13.86 -10.34 6.14
C LEU A 93 -15.01 -9.89 5.26
N GLY A 94 -16.03 -10.75 5.12
CA GLY A 94 -17.25 -10.37 4.40
C GLY A 94 -17.79 -9.05 4.95
N ALA A 95 -18.40 -8.24 4.08
CA ALA A 95 -19.09 -7.04 4.55
C ALA A 95 -20.15 -7.49 5.55
N GLY A 96 -19.95 -7.19 6.83
CA GLY A 96 -21.08 -7.12 7.74
C GLY A 96 -22.05 -6.15 7.09
N VAL A 97 -23.25 -6.65 6.76
CA VAL A 97 -24.37 -5.83 6.34
C VAL A 97 -24.50 -4.72 7.39
N SER A 98 -24.70 -3.49 6.91
CA SER A 98 -24.92 -2.28 7.70
C SER A 98 -25.86 -2.49 8.87
#